data_AF-A0A0C2HI60-F1
#
_entry.id   AF-A0A0C2HI60-F1
#
_cell.length_a   1.000
_cell.length_b   1.000
_cell.length_c   1.000
_cell.angle_alpha   90.00
_cell.angle_beta   90.00
_cell.angle_gamma   90.00
#
_symmetry.space_group_name_H-M   'P 1'
#
loop_
_entity.id
_entity.type
_entity.pdbx_description
1 polymer ?
#
loop_
_entity_poly.entity_id
_entity_poly.type
_entity_poly.pdbx_seq_one_letter_code
_entity_poly.pdbx_strand_id
1 'polypeptide(L)'
;MTPHCRLTYDIWNFSPAFRQVIWVLSKMKKIISGIILCLFLAGCLPATASVKSPTDSGSAEIPFTYRAKVRDGETRALAAYAKGQFAAKMGELATAADFLRQAADLGSERGGILLELAHLHLRQGNLEEAVRASEDALIADPDLLLAHLFLGEVHLRTGESAQAITHYERAIALDPDREETYLNLALVHARRGESEEAAQTLKDLVARDPDSLNARFMLARLYQEIGLEGFAEEVLREMIERFPDSDKAYLELSGLLESQGRWREAAETYRQGLEFTPDNTQLRHLLIGVLIREGRLGEARRELETLLAADPADVEAWRKEGLIALEQGAWEDAGEAFARILEIEPAHHQARYYLGSALEQQQRYEEAVEAFAAVPSETPLYSEALIHLGYLYQRLGEEARARDMMREALASDPARLEYHLYLSALLDEQGDVEGALEVLAEARRLDPQNTNLLYRKGILQGKLERWDDAVQTMRELLEINPEHADALNYIAYHYAEVGRHLDEALDMALKALALKAAGYIQDTVGWVYFMRGEYEEALAYLEKAARELPQDPVVMEHLGDVLHKLGQNDRAVEAYRKVLEIDETAQGVQEKLDALKEL
;
A
#
# COMPACT_ATOMS: atom_id res chain seq x y z
N MET A 1 17.99 34.66 -30.65
CA MET A 1 18.63 33.51 -29.99
C MET A 1 17.61 32.97 -29.00
N THR A 2 17.23 31.70 -29.15
CA THR A 2 16.21 31.04 -28.33
C THR A 2 16.57 31.15 -26.86
N PRO A 3 15.66 31.57 -25.97
CA PRO A 3 15.93 31.52 -24.54
C PRO A 3 16.27 30.07 -24.22
N HIS A 4 17.44 29.85 -23.63
CA HIS A 4 17.83 28.55 -23.10
C HIS A 4 16.82 28.17 -22.02
N CYS A 5 15.72 27.56 -22.47
CA CYS A 5 14.80 26.80 -21.65
C CYS A 5 15.60 25.65 -21.06
N ARG A 6 16.23 25.89 -19.91
CA ARG A 6 16.62 24.85 -18.95
C ARG A 6 15.34 24.19 -18.45
N LEU A 7 14.72 23.40 -19.32
CA LEU A 7 13.54 22.56 -19.05
C LEU A 7 13.98 21.15 -18.62
N THR A 8 15.21 20.99 -18.13
CA THR A 8 15.80 19.70 -17.73
C THR A 8 15.77 19.43 -16.23
N TYR A 9 15.05 20.20 -15.41
CA TYR A 9 14.97 19.92 -13.96
C TYR A 9 13.55 19.75 -13.38
N ASP A 10 12.49 20.24 -14.04
CA ASP A 10 11.14 20.20 -13.45
C ASP A 10 10.28 18.96 -13.85
N ILE A 11 10.75 18.11 -14.77
CA ILE A 11 10.15 16.79 -15.07
C ILE A 11 10.70 15.69 -14.13
N TRP A 12 11.81 15.99 -13.43
CA TRP A 12 12.61 15.03 -12.67
C TRP A 12 12.49 15.17 -11.15
N ASN A 13 11.45 15.86 -10.67
CA ASN A 13 11.08 15.82 -9.26
C ASN A 13 10.34 14.50 -8.99
N PHE A 14 10.94 13.68 -8.12
CA PHE A 14 10.38 12.45 -7.54
C PHE A 14 8.85 12.49 -7.46
N SER A 15 8.20 11.48 -8.05
CA SER A 15 6.75 11.45 -8.10
C SER A 15 6.15 11.51 -6.68
N PRO A 16 5.09 12.31 -6.48
CA PRO A 16 4.23 12.22 -5.30
C PRO A 16 3.64 10.80 -5.07
N ALA A 17 3.82 9.88 -6.03
CA ALA A 17 3.39 8.50 -5.95
C ALA A 17 4.08 7.74 -4.81
N PHE A 18 5.30 8.11 -4.39
CA PHE A 18 5.94 7.47 -3.23
C PHE A 18 5.18 7.75 -1.92
N ARG A 19 4.54 8.93 -1.80
CA ARG A 19 3.65 9.27 -0.66
C ARG A 19 2.24 8.70 -0.82
N GLN A 20 1.72 8.60 -2.04
CA GLN A 20 0.40 8.02 -2.29
C GLN A 20 0.38 6.49 -2.18
N VAL A 21 1.47 5.78 -2.51
CA VAL A 21 1.54 4.31 -2.38
C VAL A 21 1.48 3.88 -0.90
N ILE A 22 2.09 4.63 0.01
CA ILE A 22 1.97 4.39 1.47
C ILE A 22 0.54 4.69 1.96
N TRP A 23 -0.16 5.66 1.37
CA TRP A 23 -1.54 6.02 1.71
C TRP A 23 -2.58 5.01 1.18
N VAL A 24 -2.42 4.54 -0.06
CA VAL A 24 -3.34 3.58 -0.71
C VAL A 24 -3.20 2.17 -0.11
N LEU A 25 -2.00 1.75 0.27
CA LEU A 25 -1.77 0.47 0.94
C LEU A 25 -2.38 0.42 2.36
N SER A 26 -2.65 1.56 2.99
CA SER A 26 -3.35 1.62 4.28
C SER A 26 -4.87 1.37 4.20
N LYS A 27 -5.49 1.54 3.02
CA LYS A 27 -6.95 1.46 2.84
C LYS A 27 -7.48 0.18 2.18
N MET A 28 -6.63 -0.67 1.61
CA MET A 28 -7.05 -1.90 0.93
C MET A 28 -7.00 -3.15 1.82
N LYS A 29 -7.67 -3.10 2.98
CA LYS A 29 -7.87 -4.28 3.85
C LYS A 29 -9.33 -4.44 4.30
N LYS A 30 -10.29 -4.13 3.43
CA LYS A 30 -11.68 -4.55 3.59
C LYS A 30 -12.24 -4.90 2.21
N ILE A 31 -12.99 -5.99 2.17
CA ILE A 31 -13.71 -6.58 1.03
C ILE A 31 -12.89 -7.67 0.32
N ILE A 32 -13.10 -8.93 0.73
CA ILE A 32 -13.62 -10.04 -0.09
C ILE A 32 -13.66 -11.29 0.82
N SER A 33 -14.86 -11.74 1.18
CA SER A 33 -15.12 -13.11 1.60
C SER A 33 -16.58 -13.41 1.28
N GLY A 34 -16.79 -14.27 0.29
CA GLY A 34 -18.10 -14.65 -0.21
C GLY A 34 -18.01 -15.80 -1.23
N ILE A 35 -17.95 -17.02 -0.70
CA ILE A 35 -18.58 -18.30 -1.11
C ILE A 35 -18.97 -18.46 -2.59
N ILE A 36 -18.59 -19.58 -3.22
CA ILE A 36 -19.49 -20.47 -4.03
C ILE A 36 -18.88 -21.89 -4.14
N LEU A 37 -19.80 -22.86 -4.15
CA LEU A 37 -19.70 -24.31 -3.95
C LEU A 37 -19.89 -25.08 -5.29
N CYS A 38 -19.43 -26.34 -5.31
CA CYS A 38 -19.79 -27.49 -6.19
C CYS A 38 -19.26 -27.45 -7.65
N LEU A 39 -18.83 -28.55 -8.32
CA LEU A 39 -18.77 -30.01 -8.12
C LEU A 39 -17.95 -30.59 -9.30
N PHE A 40 -17.16 -31.66 -9.12
CA PHE A 40 -17.25 -32.95 -9.86
C PHE A 40 -16.01 -33.88 -9.71
N LEU A 41 -16.37 -35.16 -9.54
CA LEU A 41 -15.66 -36.45 -9.49
C LEU A 41 -14.37 -36.64 -10.31
N ALA A 42 -13.39 -37.38 -9.77
CA ALA A 42 -13.17 -38.83 -10.03
C ALA A 42 -11.73 -39.30 -9.73
N GLY A 43 -11.61 -40.49 -9.10
CA GLY A 43 -10.57 -41.47 -9.41
C GLY A 43 -9.34 -41.53 -8.50
N CYS A 44 -9.27 -42.57 -7.64
CA CYS A 44 -8.16 -43.54 -7.69
C CYS A 44 -8.42 -44.75 -6.77
N LEU A 45 -8.12 -45.92 -7.32
CA LEU A 45 -8.26 -47.27 -6.75
C LEU A 45 -7.26 -47.53 -5.61
N PRO A 46 -7.55 -48.44 -4.65
CA PRO A 46 -6.51 -49.11 -3.89
C PRO A 46 -6.17 -50.49 -4.45
N ALA A 47 -4.89 -50.79 -4.40
CA ALA A 47 -4.26 -52.04 -4.78
C ALA A 47 -4.68 -53.20 -3.86
N THR A 48 -4.79 -54.37 -4.47
CA THR A 48 -5.09 -55.66 -3.85
C THR A 48 -3.86 -56.24 -3.17
N ALA A 49 -4.01 -56.71 -1.93
CA ALA A 49 -3.09 -57.66 -1.32
C ALA A 49 -3.89 -58.84 -0.77
N SER A 50 -3.69 -59.98 -1.43
CA SER A 50 -4.26 -61.30 -1.12
C SER A 50 -3.60 -61.89 0.12
N VAL A 51 -4.40 -62.27 1.11
CA VAL A 51 -3.99 -63.18 2.19
C VAL A 51 -4.87 -64.42 2.11
N LYS A 52 -4.21 -65.57 1.95
CA LYS A 52 -4.81 -66.91 1.86
C LYS A 52 -5.47 -67.32 3.17
N SER A 53 -6.68 -67.83 3.06
CA SER A 53 -7.46 -68.49 4.11
C SER A 53 -6.85 -69.83 4.54
N PRO A 54 -6.79 -70.15 5.84
CA PRO A 54 -6.62 -71.52 6.30
C PRO A 54 -7.94 -72.29 6.13
N THR A 55 -7.78 -73.52 5.67
CA THR A 55 -8.80 -74.53 5.38
C THR A 55 -9.65 -74.94 6.58
N ASP A 56 -10.91 -75.22 6.26
CA ASP A 56 -11.90 -76.00 7.01
C ASP A 56 -11.29 -76.99 8.01
N SER A 57 -11.57 -76.76 9.29
CA SER A 57 -11.73 -77.83 10.26
C SER A 57 -13.07 -77.60 10.94
N GLY A 58 -13.93 -78.61 10.83
CA GLY A 58 -15.35 -78.51 11.10
C GLY A 58 -15.70 -77.92 12.46
N SER A 59 -16.52 -76.87 12.43
CA SER A 59 -17.41 -76.53 13.53
C SER A 59 -18.83 -76.79 13.03
N ALA A 60 -19.47 -77.80 13.63
CA ALA A 60 -20.90 -78.01 13.50
C ALA A 60 -21.64 -76.67 13.64
N GLU A 61 -22.54 -76.38 12.71
CA GLU A 61 -23.53 -75.32 12.90
C GLU A 61 -24.28 -75.63 14.18
N ILE A 62 -23.99 -74.89 15.25
CA ILE A 62 -24.86 -74.82 16.40
C ILE A 62 -25.83 -73.68 16.08
N PRO A 63 -27.11 -73.95 15.78
CA PRO A 63 -28.09 -72.90 15.58
C PRO A 63 -28.50 -72.34 16.96
N PHE A 64 -27.56 -71.75 17.69
CA PHE A 64 -27.91 -70.79 18.72
C PHE A 64 -28.12 -69.45 18.04
N THR A 65 -29.31 -69.27 17.44
CA THR A 65 -29.91 -67.94 17.45
C THR A 65 -30.30 -67.65 18.89
N TYR A 66 -29.33 -67.25 19.70
CA TYR A 66 -29.62 -66.64 20.99
C TYR A 66 -30.28 -65.28 20.71
N ARG A 67 -31.60 -65.29 20.48
CA ARG A 67 -32.42 -64.13 20.75
C ARG A 67 -32.55 -64.06 22.26
N ALA A 68 -31.68 -63.27 22.89
CA ALA A 68 -31.99 -62.74 24.21
C ALA A 68 -33.41 -62.15 24.13
N LYS A 69 -34.39 -62.79 24.76
CA LYS A 69 -35.64 -62.10 25.08
C LYS A 69 -35.29 -61.14 26.20
N VAL A 70 -34.78 -59.99 25.78
CA VAL A 70 -34.50 -58.87 26.68
C VAL A 70 -35.85 -58.36 27.16
N ARG A 71 -36.27 -58.84 28.34
CA ARG A 71 -37.57 -58.49 28.95
C ARG A 71 -37.54 -57.11 29.61
N ASP A 72 -36.35 -56.64 29.92
CA ASP A 72 -36.09 -55.39 30.60
C ASP A 72 -36.05 -54.20 29.62
N GLY A 73 -36.51 -53.03 30.05
CA GLY A 73 -36.56 -51.81 29.24
C GLY A 73 -35.17 -51.24 28.98
N GLU A 74 -34.33 -51.17 30.02
CA GLU A 74 -32.99 -50.60 29.94
C GLU A 74 -32.08 -51.41 29.02
N THR A 75 -32.13 -52.73 29.12
CA THR A 75 -31.32 -53.59 28.25
C THR A 75 -31.75 -53.48 26.77
N ARG A 76 -33.03 -53.15 26.47
CA ARG A 76 -33.47 -52.85 25.09
C ARG A 76 -33.01 -51.47 24.64
N ALA A 77 -32.98 -50.49 25.54
CA ALA A 77 -32.44 -49.16 25.28
C ALA A 77 -30.94 -49.24 24.93
N LEU A 78 -30.15 -49.97 25.71
CA LEU A 78 -28.72 -50.19 25.45
C LEU A 78 -28.48 -50.88 24.10
N ALA A 79 -29.31 -51.87 23.75
CA ALA A 79 -29.21 -52.55 22.46
C ALA A 79 -29.57 -51.64 21.28
N ALA A 80 -30.56 -50.75 21.42
CA ALA A 80 -30.89 -49.75 20.42
C ALA A 80 -29.78 -48.70 20.31
N TYR A 81 -29.26 -48.21 21.43
CA TYR A 81 -28.16 -47.25 21.50
C TYR A 81 -26.91 -47.78 20.78
N ALA A 82 -26.48 -49.00 21.08
CA ALA A 82 -25.32 -49.62 20.43
C ALA A 82 -25.50 -49.76 18.91
N LYS A 83 -26.71 -50.05 18.42
CA LYS A 83 -27.01 -50.07 16.98
C LYS A 83 -26.96 -48.68 16.36
N GLY A 84 -27.49 -47.67 17.06
CA GLY A 84 -27.43 -46.27 16.62
C GLY A 84 -25.98 -45.81 16.47
N GLN A 85 -25.15 -46.08 17.47
CA GLN A 85 -23.71 -45.77 17.45
C GLN A 85 -22.96 -46.50 16.32
N PHE A 86 -23.28 -47.78 16.07
CA PHE A 86 -22.69 -48.53 14.97
C PHE A 86 -23.10 -47.94 13.60
N ALA A 87 -24.38 -47.67 13.39
CA ALA A 87 -24.89 -47.05 12.17
C ALA A 87 -24.27 -45.66 11.94
N ALA A 88 -24.09 -44.85 12.99
CA ALA A 88 -23.46 -43.54 12.92
C ALA A 88 -22.00 -43.63 12.44
N LYS A 89 -21.24 -44.63 12.92
CA LYS A 89 -19.87 -44.90 12.47
C LYS A 89 -19.79 -45.38 11.02
N MET A 90 -20.81 -46.09 10.54
CA MET A 90 -20.94 -46.51 9.15
C MET A 90 -21.42 -45.40 8.20
N GLY A 91 -21.72 -44.20 8.72
CA GLY A 91 -22.24 -43.08 7.94
C GLY A 91 -23.73 -43.19 7.62
N GLU A 92 -24.43 -44.18 8.18
CA GLU A 92 -25.88 -44.38 8.01
C GLU A 92 -26.66 -43.46 8.95
N LEU A 93 -26.58 -42.15 8.73
CA LEU A 93 -27.05 -41.15 9.69
C LEU A 93 -28.57 -41.26 9.97
N ALA A 94 -29.39 -41.59 8.99
CA ALA A 94 -30.84 -41.73 9.20
C ALA A 94 -31.17 -42.95 10.08
N THR A 95 -30.58 -44.11 9.76
CA THR A 95 -30.70 -45.34 10.54
C THR A 95 -30.20 -45.14 11.97
N ALA A 96 -29.10 -44.40 12.14
CA ALA A 96 -28.56 -44.06 13.44
C ALA A 96 -29.54 -43.20 14.25
N ALA A 97 -30.17 -42.21 13.63
CA ALA A 97 -31.15 -41.35 14.28
C ALA A 97 -32.37 -42.13 14.80
N ASP A 98 -32.89 -43.07 14.00
CA ASP A 98 -34.02 -43.92 14.39
C ASP A 98 -33.68 -44.81 15.60
N PHE A 99 -32.48 -45.40 15.61
CA PHE A 99 -32.03 -46.23 16.73
C PHE A 99 -31.73 -45.40 17.99
N LEU A 100 -31.20 -44.19 17.86
CA LEU A 100 -30.99 -43.28 19.00
C LEU A 100 -32.33 -42.79 19.57
N ARG A 101 -33.32 -42.46 18.72
CA ARG A 101 -34.69 -42.14 19.18
C ARG A 101 -35.31 -43.31 19.93
N GLN A 102 -35.20 -44.52 19.38
CA GLN A 102 -35.67 -45.73 20.05
C GLN A 102 -34.96 -45.96 21.40
N ALA A 103 -33.66 -45.66 21.49
CA ALA A 103 -32.93 -45.78 22.74
C ALA A 103 -33.39 -44.75 23.79
N ALA A 104 -33.62 -43.50 23.37
CA ALA A 104 -34.14 -42.44 24.22
C ALA A 104 -35.56 -42.74 24.76
N ASP A 105 -36.42 -43.36 23.95
CA ASP A 105 -37.78 -43.75 24.34
C ASP A 105 -37.82 -44.88 25.38
N LEU A 106 -36.76 -45.70 25.44
CA LEU A 106 -36.69 -46.93 26.25
C LEU A 106 -35.80 -46.82 27.48
N GLY A 107 -34.87 -45.87 27.52
CA GLY A 107 -33.77 -45.80 28.48
C GLY A 107 -33.93 -44.74 29.57
N SER A 108 -33.14 -44.89 30.65
CA SER A 108 -33.07 -43.96 31.77
C SER A 108 -32.14 -42.75 31.52
N GLU A 109 -31.15 -42.88 30.63
CA GLU A 109 -30.22 -41.79 30.22
C GLU A 109 -30.75 -40.98 29.02
N ARG A 110 -32.03 -40.62 29.07
CA ARG A 110 -32.75 -40.03 27.92
C ARG A 110 -32.13 -38.72 27.42
N GLY A 111 -31.70 -37.82 28.32
CA GLY A 111 -31.14 -36.51 27.95
C GLY A 111 -29.86 -36.61 27.10
N GLY A 112 -28.88 -37.41 27.52
CA GLY A 112 -27.63 -37.59 26.78
C GLY A 112 -27.84 -38.20 25.39
N ILE A 113 -28.73 -39.19 25.27
CA ILE A 113 -29.03 -39.83 23.98
C ILE A 113 -29.73 -38.85 23.02
N LEU A 114 -30.62 -38.00 23.53
CA LEU A 114 -31.29 -36.96 22.73
C LEU A 114 -30.31 -35.87 22.27
N LEU A 115 -29.33 -35.51 23.07
CA LEU A 115 -28.27 -34.60 22.65
C LEU A 115 -27.39 -35.20 21.54
N GLU A 116 -27.04 -36.48 21.64
CA GLU A 116 -26.33 -37.17 20.55
C GLU A 116 -27.15 -37.23 19.26
N LEU A 117 -28.45 -37.46 19.37
CA LEU A 117 -29.40 -37.37 18.25
C LEU A 117 -29.39 -35.96 17.65
N ALA A 118 -29.33 -34.91 18.47
CA ALA A 118 -29.24 -33.53 18.00
C ALA A 118 -27.95 -33.26 17.20
N HIS A 119 -26.79 -33.70 17.69
CA HIS A 119 -25.53 -33.61 16.95
C HIS A 119 -25.60 -34.35 15.60
N LEU A 120 -26.28 -35.49 15.56
CA LEU A 120 -26.47 -36.27 14.35
C LEU A 120 -27.36 -35.53 13.33
N HIS A 121 -28.44 -34.90 13.79
CA HIS A 121 -29.29 -34.06 12.95
C HIS A 121 -28.54 -32.83 12.41
N LEU A 122 -27.67 -32.20 13.21
CA LEU A 122 -26.82 -31.12 12.73
C LEU A 122 -25.86 -31.58 11.63
N ARG A 123 -25.25 -32.77 11.77
CA ARG A 123 -24.40 -33.38 10.73
C ARG A 123 -25.16 -33.71 9.43
N GLN A 124 -26.46 -33.96 9.52
CA GLN A 124 -27.34 -34.16 8.36
C GLN A 124 -27.74 -32.83 7.69
N GLY A 125 -27.43 -31.67 8.30
CA GLY A 125 -27.92 -30.36 7.87
C GLY A 125 -29.35 -30.06 8.35
N ASN A 126 -29.93 -30.90 9.20
CA ASN A 126 -31.29 -30.77 9.71
C ASN A 126 -31.30 -29.94 11.00
N LEU A 127 -31.11 -28.64 10.85
CA LEU A 127 -30.98 -27.69 11.96
C LEU A 127 -32.19 -27.67 12.91
N GLU A 128 -33.40 -27.64 12.38
CA GLU A 128 -34.63 -27.61 13.20
C GLU A 128 -34.81 -28.87 14.06
N GLU A 129 -34.44 -30.03 13.52
CA GLU A 129 -34.49 -31.29 14.26
C GLU A 129 -33.36 -31.36 15.31
N ALA A 130 -32.21 -30.72 15.06
CA ALA A 130 -31.14 -30.61 16.03
C ALA A 130 -31.54 -29.74 17.23
N VAL A 131 -32.19 -28.59 16.98
CA VAL A 131 -32.72 -27.73 18.05
C VAL A 131 -33.79 -28.49 18.85
N ARG A 132 -34.79 -29.08 18.17
CA ARG A 132 -35.86 -29.84 18.84
C ARG A 132 -35.34 -31.00 19.69
N ALA A 133 -34.41 -31.80 19.16
CA ALA A 133 -33.82 -32.90 19.93
C ALA A 133 -33.02 -32.41 21.15
N SER A 134 -32.41 -31.23 21.08
CA SER A 134 -31.71 -30.63 22.22
C SER A 134 -32.66 -30.02 23.26
N GLU A 135 -33.77 -29.42 22.82
CA GLU A 135 -34.84 -28.98 23.72
C GLU A 135 -35.48 -30.17 24.45
N ASP A 136 -35.75 -31.27 23.73
CA ASP A 136 -36.23 -32.52 24.33
C ASP A 136 -35.22 -33.10 25.33
N ALA A 137 -33.91 -32.96 25.05
CA ALA A 137 -32.86 -33.33 25.99
C ALA A 137 -32.94 -32.51 27.28
N LEU A 138 -33.19 -31.19 27.19
CA LEU A 138 -33.36 -30.30 28.34
C LEU A 138 -34.71 -30.51 29.07
N ILE A 139 -35.75 -31.01 28.40
CA ILE A 139 -36.98 -31.44 29.07
C ILE A 139 -36.71 -32.68 29.92
N ALA A 140 -35.87 -33.60 29.44
CA ALA A 140 -35.50 -34.81 30.17
C ALA A 140 -34.51 -34.52 31.31
N ASP A 141 -33.57 -33.60 31.09
CA ASP A 141 -32.57 -33.15 32.07
C ASP A 141 -32.30 -31.65 31.92
N PRO A 142 -32.96 -30.79 32.72
CA PRO A 142 -32.82 -29.33 32.64
C PRO A 142 -31.42 -28.80 32.98
N ASP A 143 -30.57 -29.60 33.61
CA ASP A 143 -29.22 -29.22 34.05
C ASP A 143 -28.13 -29.85 33.17
N LEU A 144 -28.51 -30.41 32.02
CA LEU A 144 -27.59 -31.00 31.05
C LEU A 144 -26.73 -29.92 30.38
N LEU A 145 -25.57 -29.63 30.98
CA LEU A 145 -24.62 -28.61 30.53
C LEU A 145 -24.32 -28.68 29.03
N LEU A 146 -24.02 -29.89 28.51
CA LEU A 146 -23.66 -30.07 27.11
C LEU A 146 -24.81 -29.68 26.15
N ALA A 147 -26.07 -29.85 26.55
CA ALA A 147 -27.22 -29.45 25.75
C ALA A 147 -27.39 -27.93 25.73
N HIS A 148 -27.12 -27.25 26.85
CA HIS A 148 -27.05 -25.79 26.88
C HIS A 148 -25.91 -25.25 26.00
N LEU A 149 -24.71 -25.83 26.08
CA LEU A 149 -23.58 -25.41 25.22
C LEU A 149 -23.90 -25.61 23.73
N PHE A 150 -24.47 -26.76 23.38
CA PHE A 150 -24.84 -27.06 21.99
C PHE A 150 -25.92 -26.12 21.45
N LEU A 151 -27.01 -25.89 22.20
CA LEU A 151 -28.04 -24.93 21.81
C LEU A 151 -27.49 -23.50 21.72
N GLY A 152 -26.61 -23.10 22.64
CA GLY A 152 -25.90 -21.83 22.57
C GLY A 152 -25.11 -21.66 21.26
N GLU A 153 -24.34 -22.68 20.86
CA GLU A 153 -23.57 -22.66 19.61
C GLU A 153 -24.48 -22.62 18.39
N VAL A 154 -25.51 -23.47 18.37
CA VAL A 154 -26.47 -23.55 17.27
C VAL A 154 -27.18 -22.21 17.09
N HIS A 155 -27.72 -21.62 18.16
CA HIS A 155 -28.40 -20.33 18.10
C HIS A 155 -27.46 -19.17 17.72
N LEU A 156 -26.19 -19.21 18.14
CA LEU A 156 -25.19 -18.23 17.70
C LEU A 156 -24.94 -18.32 16.19
N ARG A 157 -24.92 -19.53 15.62
CA ARG A 157 -24.73 -19.75 14.18
C ARG A 157 -25.96 -19.37 13.35
N THR A 158 -27.16 -19.50 13.90
CA THR A 158 -28.42 -19.15 13.24
C THR A 158 -28.78 -17.66 13.38
N GLY A 159 -28.07 -16.92 14.23
CA GLY A 159 -28.32 -15.50 14.49
C GLY A 159 -29.36 -15.25 15.59
N GLU A 160 -29.87 -16.29 16.24
CA GLU A 160 -30.85 -16.26 17.32
C GLU A 160 -30.18 -15.88 18.66
N SER A 161 -29.59 -14.69 18.68
CA SER A 161 -28.65 -14.27 19.71
C SER A 161 -29.24 -14.23 21.13
N ALA A 162 -30.54 -13.95 21.28
CA ALA A 162 -31.21 -13.95 22.59
C ALA A 162 -31.34 -15.36 23.20
N GLN A 163 -31.60 -16.37 22.36
CA GLN A 163 -31.64 -17.77 22.80
C GLN A 163 -30.23 -18.24 23.14
N ALA A 164 -29.24 -17.88 22.31
CA ALA A 164 -27.84 -18.21 22.57
C ALA A 164 -27.38 -17.68 23.94
N ILE A 165 -27.68 -16.42 24.26
CA ILE A 165 -27.37 -15.81 25.58
C ILE A 165 -28.01 -16.61 26.71
N THR A 166 -29.31 -16.91 26.61
CA THR A 166 -30.03 -17.67 27.65
C THR A 166 -29.36 -19.02 27.93
N HIS A 167 -28.95 -19.75 26.89
CA HIS A 167 -28.29 -21.03 27.05
C HIS A 167 -26.86 -20.91 27.58
N TYR A 168 -26.09 -19.89 27.16
CA TYR A 168 -24.75 -19.66 27.70
C TYR A 168 -24.76 -19.19 29.15
N GLU A 169 -25.70 -18.31 29.55
CA GLU A 169 -25.89 -17.92 30.95
C GLU A 169 -26.22 -19.13 31.83
N ARG A 170 -27.09 -20.03 31.34
CA ARG A 170 -27.41 -21.27 32.04
C ARG A 170 -26.21 -22.21 32.11
N ALA A 171 -25.44 -22.34 31.04
CA ALA A 171 -24.21 -23.13 31.03
C ALA A 171 -23.16 -22.58 32.02
N ILE A 172 -22.99 -21.26 32.11
CA ILE A 172 -22.12 -20.60 33.11
C ILE A 172 -22.61 -20.89 34.53
N ALA A 173 -23.93 -20.90 34.77
CA ALA A 173 -24.48 -21.21 36.09
C ALA A 173 -24.22 -22.68 36.51
N LEU A 174 -24.11 -23.60 35.55
CA LEU A 174 -23.87 -25.03 35.77
C LEU A 174 -22.37 -25.36 35.91
N ASP A 175 -21.52 -24.73 35.09
CA ASP A 175 -20.06 -24.88 35.11
C ASP A 175 -19.38 -23.51 34.98
N PRO A 176 -19.17 -22.81 36.12
CA PRO A 176 -18.65 -21.44 36.12
C PRO A 176 -17.18 -21.29 35.75
N ASP A 177 -16.42 -22.39 35.62
CA ASP A 177 -14.97 -22.39 35.40
C ASP A 177 -14.62 -22.62 33.92
N ARG A 178 -15.63 -22.82 33.07
CA ARG A 178 -15.44 -23.12 31.64
C ARG A 178 -15.22 -21.86 30.81
N GLU A 179 -13.96 -21.55 30.52
CA GLU A 179 -13.53 -20.38 29.74
C GLU A 179 -14.34 -20.19 28.44
N GLU A 180 -14.47 -21.26 27.65
CA GLU A 180 -15.16 -21.27 26.34
C GLU A 180 -16.57 -20.66 26.40
N THR A 181 -17.31 -20.89 27.48
CA THR A 181 -18.69 -20.42 27.63
C THR A 181 -18.77 -18.91 27.78
N TYR A 182 -17.85 -18.30 28.55
CA TYR A 182 -17.78 -16.85 28.69
C TYR A 182 -17.30 -16.18 27.40
N LEU A 183 -16.30 -16.76 26.72
CA LEU A 183 -15.81 -16.23 25.43
C LEU A 183 -16.93 -16.22 24.39
N ASN A 184 -17.72 -17.29 24.31
CA ASN A 184 -18.86 -17.39 23.40
C ASN A 184 -19.99 -16.42 23.78
N LEU A 185 -20.31 -16.28 25.08
CA LEU A 185 -21.31 -15.32 25.54
C LEU A 185 -20.89 -13.87 25.21
N ALA A 186 -19.63 -13.51 25.48
CA ALA A 186 -19.09 -12.20 25.13
C ALA A 186 -19.14 -11.93 23.62
N LEU A 187 -18.83 -12.93 22.79
CA LEU A 187 -18.94 -12.85 21.34
C LEU A 187 -20.39 -12.60 20.89
N VAL A 188 -21.37 -13.26 21.52
CA VAL A 188 -22.80 -13.05 21.19
C VAL A 188 -23.21 -11.61 21.51
N HIS A 189 -22.85 -11.10 22.70
CA HIS A 189 -23.11 -9.71 23.08
C HIS A 189 -22.43 -8.72 22.12
N ALA A 190 -21.16 -8.93 21.77
CA ALA A 190 -20.45 -8.08 20.83
C ALA A 190 -21.13 -8.03 19.45
N ARG A 191 -21.59 -9.17 18.91
CA ARG A 191 -22.34 -9.22 17.63
C ARG A 191 -23.67 -8.48 17.66
N ARG A 192 -24.29 -8.34 18.84
CA ARG A 192 -25.52 -7.57 19.04
C ARG A 192 -25.27 -6.07 19.26
N GLY A 193 -24.02 -5.64 19.37
CA GLY A 193 -23.65 -4.28 19.77
C GLY A 193 -23.81 -4.01 21.27
N GLU A 194 -23.97 -5.07 22.08
CA GLU A 194 -24.08 -5.03 23.54
C GLU A 194 -22.66 -5.02 24.14
N SER A 195 -21.92 -3.95 23.87
CA SER A 195 -20.49 -3.88 24.19
C SER A 195 -20.21 -3.82 25.70
N GLU A 196 -21.13 -3.30 26.50
CA GLU A 196 -20.98 -3.23 27.96
C GLU A 196 -21.09 -4.63 28.58
N GLU A 197 -22.09 -5.39 28.16
CA GLU A 197 -22.34 -6.77 28.57
C GLU A 197 -21.21 -7.71 28.11
N ALA A 198 -20.72 -7.52 26.89
CA ALA A 198 -19.56 -8.25 26.38
C ALA A 198 -18.31 -7.98 27.22
N ALA A 199 -18.04 -6.70 27.55
CA ALA A 199 -16.89 -6.33 28.37
C ALA A 199 -17.02 -6.86 29.80
N GLN A 200 -18.22 -6.81 30.39
CA GLN A 200 -18.47 -7.34 31.73
C GLN A 200 -18.27 -8.87 31.77
N THR A 201 -18.79 -9.59 30.77
CA THR A 201 -18.61 -11.05 30.66
C THR A 201 -17.13 -11.43 30.61
N LEU A 202 -16.32 -10.69 29.85
CA LEU A 202 -14.88 -10.92 29.75
C LEU A 202 -14.15 -10.54 31.05
N LYS A 203 -14.55 -9.48 31.74
CA LYS A 203 -14.02 -9.12 33.06
C LYS A 203 -14.32 -10.19 34.10
N ASP A 204 -15.53 -10.74 34.09
CA ASP A 204 -15.92 -11.82 34.99
C ASP A 204 -15.08 -13.07 34.75
N LEU A 205 -14.79 -13.39 33.48
CA LEU A 205 -13.85 -14.45 33.12
C LEU A 205 -12.43 -14.15 33.62
N VAL A 206 -11.88 -12.95 33.39
CA VAL A 206 -10.53 -12.57 33.85
C VAL A 206 -10.42 -12.61 35.38
N ALA A 207 -11.49 -12.25 36.11
CA ALA A 207 -11.50 -12.32 37.57
C ALA A 207 -11.49 -13.76 38.10
N ARG A 208 -12.09 -14.70 37.36
CA ARG A 208 -12.14 -16.13 37.71
C ARG A 208 -10.90 -16.88 37.27
N ASP A 209 -10.46 -16.62 36.05
CA ASP A 209 -9.25 -17.15 35.45
C ASP A 209 -8.30 -16.00 35.07
N PRO A 210 -7.46 -15.57 36.02
CA PRO A 210 -6.42 -14.59 35.76
C PRO A 210 -5.36 -15.07 34.76
N ASP A 211 -5.35 -16.32 34.32
CA ASP A 211 -4.40 -16.84 33.33
C ASP A 211 -5.01 -16.98 31.93
N SER A 212 -6.30 -16.62 31.75
CA SER A 212 -6.90 -16.55 30.41
C SER A 212 -6.33 -15.39 29.59
N LEU A 213 -5.38 -15.73 28.72
CA LEU A 213 -4.82 -14.82 27.71
C LEU A 213 -5.88 -14.42 26.68
N ASN A 214 -6.79 -15.34 26.32
CA ASN A 214 -7.83 -15.09 25.33
C ASN A 214 -8.88 -14.09 25.82
N ALA A 215 -9.27 -14.16 27.10
CA ALA A 215 -10.23 -13.22 27.69
C ALA A 215 -9.69 -11.79 27.65
N ARG A 216 -8.44 -11.58 28.11
CA ARG A 216 -7.80 -10.26 28.06
C ARG A 216 -7.62 -9.75 26.64
N PHE A 217 -7.21 -10.63 25.73
CA PHE A 217 -7.09 -10.28 24.32
C PHE A 217 -8.42 -9.81 23.72
N MET A 218 -9.50 -10.57 23.94
CA MET A 218 -10.84 -10.20 23.46
C MET A 218 -11.32 -8.91 24.12
N LEU A 219 -11.01 -8.70 25.41
CA LEU A 219 -11.39 -7.49 26.14
C LEU A 219 -10.68 -6.25 25.58
N ALA A 220 -9.36 -6.34 25.32
CA ALA A 220 -8.61 -5.27 24.69
C ALA A 220 -9.13 -4.94 23.28
N ARG A 221 -9.41 -5.96 22.46
CA ARG A 221 -9.99 -5.79 21.12
C ARG A 221 -11.36 -5.13 21.16
N LEU A 222 -12.22 -5.56 22.09
CA LEU A 222 -13.53 -4.95 22.29
C LEU A 222 -13.38 -3.47 22.68
N TYR A 223 -12.45 -3.14 23.57
CA TYR A 223 -12.17 -1.75 23.94
C TYR A 223 -11.67 -0.89 22.77
N GLN A 224 -10.83 -1.45 21.89
CA GLN A 224 -10.43 -0.77 20.65
C GLN A 224 -11.61 -0.51 19.73
N GLU A 225 -12.49 -1.49 19.54
CA GLU A 225 -13.64 -1.38 18.63
C GLU A 225 -14.63 -0.29 19.07
N ILE A 226 -14.81 -0.12 20.38
CA ILE A 226 -15.69 0.92 20.94
C ILE A 226 -14.99 2.26 21.20
N GLY A 227 -13.72 2.41 20.79
CA GLY A 227 -12.95 3.65 20.92
C GLY A 227 -12.47 3.97 22.35
N LEU A 228 -12.51 2.99 23.25
CA LEU A 228 -12.01 3.09 24.62
C LEU A 228 -10.53 2.69 24.70
N GLU A 229 -9.69 3.38 23.93
CA GLU A 229 -8.29 3.00 23.71
C GLU A 229 -7.43 2.99 24.97
N GLY A 230 -7.72 3.85 25.97
CA GLY A 230 -6.99 3.86 27.24
C GLY A 230 -7.19 2.58 28.05
N PHE A 231 -8.42 2.04 28.08
CA PHE A 231 -8.71 0.76 28.72
C PHE A 231 -8.12 -0.42 27.92
N ALA A 232 -8.11 -0.32 26.59
CA ALA A 232 -7.43 -1.33 25.77
C ALA A 232 -5.92 -1.38 26.09
N GLU A 233 -5.26 -0.22 26.19
CA GLU A 233 -3.85 -0.14 26.53
C GLU A 233 -3.56 -0.71 27.93
N GLU A 234 -4.39 -0.40 28.93
CA GLU A 234 -4.27 -0.93 30.30
C GLU A 234 -4.30 -2.47 30.30
N VAL A 235 -5.32 -3.07 29.66
CA VAL A 235 -5.44 -4.54 29.55
C VAL A 235 -4.25 -5.16 28.82
N LEU A 236 -3.75 -4.52 27.76
CA LEU A 236 -2.60 -5.02 27.00
C LEU A 236 -1.29 -4.93 27.79
N ARG A 237 -1.12 -3.90 28.62
CA ARG A 237 0.03 -3.81 29.54
C ARG A 237 -0.03 -4.88 30.62
N GLU A 238 -1.20 -5.12 31.21
CA GLU A 238 -1.40 -6.24 32.14
C GLU A 238 -1.12 -7.60 31.48
N MET A 239 -1.46 -7.77 30.19
CA MET A 239 -1.11 -8.98 29.44
C MET A 239 0.40 -9.17 29.35
N ILE A 240 1.18 -8.12 29.10
CA ILE A 240 2.66 -8.21 29.07
C ILE A 240 3.22 -8.54 30.45
N GLU A 241 2.72 -7.90 31.51
CA GLU A 241 3.17 -8.17 32.88
C GLU A 241 2.90 -9.61 33.31
N ARG A 242 1.76 -10.16 32.92
CA ARG A 242 1.34 -11.52 33.29
C ARG A 242 1.96 -12.59 32.41
N PHE A 243 2.10 -12.33 31.12
CA PHE A 243 2.56 -13.27 30.10
C PHE A 243 3.76 -12.67 29.34
N PRO A 244 4.91 -12.48 30.01
CA PRO A 244 6.05 -11.78 29.42
C PRO A 244 6.68 -12.51 28.24
N ASP A 245 6.43 -13.81 28.09
CA ASP A 245 6.86 -14.65 26.96
C ASP A 245 5.81 -14.71 25.82
N SER A 246 4.71 -13.97 25.92
CA SER A 246 3.66 -13.96 24.92
C SER A 246 3.89 -12.90 23.85
N ASP A 247 4.35 -13.33 22.67
CA ASP A 247 4.48 -12.47 21.48
C ASP A 247 3.18 -11.72 21.14
N LYS A 248 2.04 -12.37 21.39
CA LYS A 248 0.71 -11.81 21.15
C LYS A 248 0.49 -10.54 21.98
N ALA A 249 0.95 -10.49 23.23
CA ALA A 249 0.77 -9.32 24.07
C ALA A 249 1.52 -8.09 23.52
N TYR A 250 2.79 -8.28 23.12
CA TYR A 250 3.59 -7.21 22.53
C TYR A 250 3.09 -6.78 21.16
N LEU A 251 2.64 -7.72 20.31
CA LEU A 251 2.09 -7.42 19.00
C LEU A 251 0.85 -6.54 19.10
N GLU A 252 -0.05 -6.86 20.03
CA GLU A 252 -1.31 -6.15 20.21
C GLU A 252 -1.11 -4.75 20.82
N LEU A 253 -0.26 -4.62 21.84
CA LEU A 253 0.08 -3.31 22.39
C LEU A 253 0.78 -2.43 21.35
N SER A 254 1.77 -2.97 20.64
CA SER A 254 2.50 -2.21 19.63
C SER A 254 1.59 -1.78 18.48
N GLY A 255 0.69 -2.65 18.02
CA GLY A 255 -0.29 -2.31 16.99
C GLY A 255 -1.26 -1.20 17.42
N LEU A 256 -1.69 -1.18 18.70
CA LEU A 256 -2.47 -0.08 19.27
C LEU A 256 -1.67 1.23 19.24
N LEU A 257 -0.43 1.21 19.71
CA LEU A 257 0.46 2.38 19.75
C LEU A 257 0.76 2.91 18.34
N GLU A 258 0.98 2.03 17.36
CA GLU A 258 1.12 2.40 15.94
C GLU A 258 -0.10 3.13 15.41
N SER A 259 -1.31 2.63 15.71
CA SER A 259 -2.56 3.25 15.25
C SER A 259 -2.76 4.66 15.81
N GLN A 260 -2.18 4.95 16.97
CA GLN A 260 -2.16 6.26 17.63
C GLN A 260 -0.99 7.16 17.18
N GLY A 261 -0.12 6.68 16.29
CA GLY A 261 1.09 7.41 15.88
C GLY A 261 2.18 7.48 16.96
N ARG A 262 2.09 6.67 18.02
CA ARG A 262 3.09 6.57 19.11
C ARG A 262 4.22 5.61 18.73
N TRP A 263 4.88 5.91 17.60
CA TRP A 263 5.89 5.04 16.98
C TRP A 263 7.05 4.68 17.91
N ARG A 264 7.53 5.64 18.72
CA ARG A 264 8.64 5.40 19.66
C ARG A 264 8.30 4.35 20.71
N GLU A 265 7.10 4.42 21.28
CA GLU A 265 6.65 3.47 22.29
C GLU A 265 6.35 2.10 21.69
N ALA A 266 5.80 2.06 20.47
CA ALA A 266 5.60 0.82 19.73
C ALA A 266 6.94 0.10 19.47
N ALA A 267 7.97 0.83 19.03
CA ALA A 267 9.30 0.26 18.81
C ALA A 267 9.91 -0.30 20.11
N GLU A 268 9.75 0.40 21.24
CA GLU A 268 10.22 -0.12 22.53
C GLU A 268 9.47 -1.38 22.96
N THR A 269 8.16 -1.40 22.75
CA THR A 269 7.31 -2.57 23.08
C THR A 269 7.69 -3.78 22.24
N TYR A 270 7.94 -3.62 20.94
CA TYR A 270 8.46 -4.70 20.10
C TYR A 270 9.83 -5.20 20.58
N ARG A 271 10.72 -4.29 20.97
CA ARG A 271 12.04 -4.66 21.48
C ARG A 271 11.95 -5.48 22.77
N GLN A 272 11.08 -5.08 23.69
CA GLN A 272 10.80 -5.85 24.91
C GLN A 272 10.34 -7.27 24.59
N GLY A 273 9.44 -7.44 23.61
CA GLY A 273 9.01 -8.78 23.17
C GLY A 273 10.18 -9.62 22.66
N LEU A 274 11.05 -9.02 21.85
CA LEU A 274 12.25 -9.69 21.32
C LEU A 274 13.30 -10.03 22.39
N GLU A 275 13.25 -9.45 23.59
CA GLU A 275 14.09 -9.91 24.70
C GLU A 275 13.70 -11.31 25.19
N PHE A 276 12.41 -11.67 25.10
CA PHE A 276 11.89 -12.99 25.47
C PHE A 276 11.86 -13.97 24.30
N THR A 277 11.64 -13.48 23.08
CA THR A 277 11.61 -14.30 21.86
C THR A 277 12.57 -13.75 20.78
N PRO A 278 13.91 -13.84 20.99
CA PRO A 278 14.89 -13.26 20.06
C PRO A 278 14.81 -13.78 18.62
N ASP A 279 14.33 -15.02 18.44
CA ASP A 279 14.22 -15.67 17.14
C ASP A 279 12.91 -15.33 16.39
N ASN A 280 12.04 -14.50 16.96
CA ASN A 280 10.78 -14.12 16.32
C ASN A 280 11.02 -13.11 15.18
N THR A 281 11.20 -13.64 13.97
CA THR A 281 11.43 -12.85 12.74
C THR A 281 10.27 -11.91 12.41
N GLN A 282 9.02 -12.33 12.70
CA GLN A 282 7.83 -11.51 12.45
C GLN A 282 7.82 -10.25 13.32
N LEU A 283 8.11 -10.37 14.62
CA LEU A 283 8.21 -9.20 15.51
C LEU A 283 9.38 -8.30 15.10
N ARG A 284 10.51 -8.87 14.69
CA ARG A 284 11.66 -8.10 14.21
C ARG A 284 11.34 -7.31 12.95
N HIS A 285 10.63 -7.90 11.98
CA HIS A 285 10.16 -7.16 10.80
C HIS A 285 9.23 -5.99 11.14
N LEU A 286 8.34 -6.16 12.13
CA LEU A 286 7.43 -5.12 12.58
C LEU A 286 8.21 -3.98 13.26
N LEU A 287 9.15 -4.32 14.15
CA LEU A 287 10.08 -3.36 14.76
C LEU A 287 10.81 -2.54 13.70
N ILE A 288 11.43 -3.19 12.71
CA ILE A 288 12.13 -2.53 11.61
C ILE A 288 11.19 -1.57 10.87
N GLY A 289 9.96 -2.01 10.56
CA GLY A 289 8.96 -1.17 9.90
C GLY A 289 8.62 0.09 10.69
N VAL A 290 8.46 -0.02 12.01
CA VAL A 290 8.20 1.13 12.89
C VAL A 290 9.42 2.06 12.96
N LEU A 291 10.63 1.51 13.08
CA LEU A 291 11.87 2.30 13.12
C LEU A 291 12.07 3.10 11.82
N ILE A 292 11.75 2.53 10.66
CA ILE A 292 11.80 3.22 9.37
C ILE A 292 10.80 4.39 9.36
N ARG A 293 9.55 4.18 9.80
CA ARG A 293 8.53 5.24 9.85
C ARG A 293 8.89 6.38 10.81
N GLU A 294 9.56 6.07 11.92
CA GLU A 294 10.07 7.06 12.88
C GLU A 294 11.32 7.80 12.35
N GLY A 295 11.94 7.33 11.27
CA GLY A 295 13.20 7.87 10.73
C GLY A 295 14.46 7.38 11.48
N ARG A 296 14.34 6.37 12.35
CA ARG A 296 15.46 5.76 13.10
C ARG A 296 16.18 4.71 12.24
N LEU A 297 16.64 5.14 11.07
CA LEU A 297 17.19 4.26 10.03
C LEU A 297 18.43 3.47 10.52
N GLY A 298 19.28 4.08 11.35
CA GLY A 298 20.46 3.39 11.89
C GLY A 298 20.13 2.24 12.86
N GLU A 299 19.02 2.32 13.59
CA GLU A 299 18.55 1.19 14.40
C GLU A 299 17.87 0.13 13.54
N ALA A 300 17.07 0.55 12.56
CA ALA A 300 16.45 -0.35 11.59
C ALA A 300 17.49 -1.23 10.88
N ARG A 301 18.63 -0.66 10.46
CA ARG A 301 19.72 -1.41 9.82
C ARG A 301 20.34 -2.47 10.74
N ARG A 302 20.56 -2.20 12.03
CA ARG A 302 21.09 -3.21 12.97
C ARG A 302 20.13 -4.39 13.16
N GLU A 303 18.83 -4.10 13.20
CA GLU A 303 17.80 -5.13 13.27
C GLU A 303 17.73 -5.93 11.96
N LEU A 304 17.93 -5.29 10.81
CA LEU A 304 18.06 -5.95 9.50
C LEU A 304 19.29 -6.85 9.42
N GLU A 305 20.46 -6.38 9.89
CA GLU A 305 21.68 -7.20 9.98
C GLU A 305 21.44 -8.48 10.78
N THR A 306 20.73 -8.36 11.92
CA THR A 306 20.38 -9.52 12.75
C THR A 306 19.47 -10.49 12.00
N LEU A 307 18.49 -9.96 11.27
CA LEU A 307 17.54 -10.75 10.49
C LEU A 307 18.22 -11.48 9.33
N LEU A 308 19.02 -10.76 8.55
CA LEU A 308 19.76 -11.29 7.39
C LEU A 308 20.90 -12.24 7.78
N ALA A 309 21.44 -12.12 9.01
CA ALA A 309 22.37 -13.10 9.54
C ALA A 309 21.68 -14.44 9.86
N ALA A 310 20.42 -14.41 10.29
CA ALA A 310 19.62 -15.59 10.59
C ALA A 310 19.02 -16.22 9.32
N ASP A 311 18.50 -15.38 8.42
CA ASP A 311 17.97 -15.79 7.11
C ASP A 311 18.51 -14.89 5.98
N PRO A 312 19.63 -15.28 5.34
CA PRO A 312 20.19 -14.54 4.21
C PRO A 312 19.29 -14.53 2.96
N ALA A 313 18.24 -15.35 2.92
CA ALA A 313 17.29 -15.44 1.81
C ALA A 313 16.02 -14.61 2.03
N ASP A 314 15.94 -13.84 3.13
CA ASP A 314 14.78 -12.98 3.41
C ASP A 314 14.72 -11.77 2.45
N VAL A 315 13.88 -11.91 1.43
CA VAL A 315 13.66 -10.90 0.39
C VAL A 315 13.11 -9.59 0.97
N GLU A 316 12.23 -9.66 1.97
CA GLU A 316 11.61 -8.47 2.55
C GLU A 316 12.60 -7.67 3.40
N ALA A 317 13.56 -8.34 4.04
CA ALA A 317 14.67 -7.69 4.73
C ALA A 317 15.64 -7.01 3.74
N TRP A 318 16.07 -7.71 2.68
CA TRP A 318 16.88 -7.08 1.63
C TRP A 318 16.16 -5.90 0.97
N ARG A 319 14.84 -5.99 0.77
CA ARG A 319 14.04 -4.89 0.21
C ARG A 319 14.05 -3.68 1.13
N LYS A 320 13.90 -3.87 2.45
CA LYS A 320 13.98 -2.79 3.44
C LYS A 320 15.38 -2.16 3.46
N GLU A 321 16.43 -2.99 3.43
CA GLU A 321 17.82 -2.50 3.39
C GLU A 321 18.07 -1.64 2.16
N GLY A 322 17.70 -2.12 0.98
CA GLY A 322 17.87 -1.38 -0.28
C GLY A 322 17.10 -0.06 -0.30
N LEU A 323 15.86 -0.04 0.23
CA LEU A 323 15.08 1.20 0.31
C LEU A 323 15.67 2.21 1.32
N ILE A 324 16.18 1.75 2.47
CA ILE A 324 16.88 2.63 3.42
C ILE A 324 18.14 3.21 2.76
N ALA A 325 18.89 2.38 2.03
CA ALA A 325 20.09 2.81 1.34
C ALA A 325 19.80 3.85 0.24
N LEU A 326 18.73 3.68 -0.54
CA LEU A 326 18.29 4.68 -1.51
C LEU A 326 17.95 6.02 -0.84
N GLU A 327 17.19 6.01 0.25
CA GLU A 327 16.81 7.24 0.97
C GLU A 327 18.04 7.99 1.51
N GLN A 328 19.08 7.26 1.89
CA GLN A 328 20.33 7.82 2.40
C GLN A 328 21.32 8.23 1.30
N GLY A 329 21.01 7.95 0.03
CA GLY A 329 21.93 8.15 -1.09
C GLY A 329 23.12 7.18 -1.09
N ALA A 330 23.04 6.09 -0.35
CA ALA A 330 24.03 5.01 -0.34
C ALA A 330 23.76 4.09 -1.55
N TRP A 331 24.03 4.60 -2.75
CA TRP A 331 23.65 3.95 -4.00
C TRP A 331 24.30 2.57 -4.20
N GLU A 332 25.53 2.39 -3.72
CA GLU A 332 26.25 1.12 -3.80
C GLU A 332 25.57 0.04 -2.96
N ASP A 333 25.37 0.30 -1.66
CA ASP A 333 24.61 -0.58 -0.74
C ASP A 333 23.21 -0.91 -1.28
N ALA A 334 22.51 0.09 -1.85
CA ALA A 334 21.20 -0.11 -2.44
C ALA A 334 21.26 -1.10 -3.61
N GLY A 335 22.22 -0.91 -4.52
CA GLY A 335 22.46 -1.80 -5.65
C GLY A 335 22.76 -3.23 -5.20
N GLU A 336 23.60 -3.40 -4.18
CA GLU A 336 23.90 -4.72 -3.61
C GLU A 336 22.64 -5.38 -3.04
N ALA A 337 21.87 -4.69 -2.21
CA ALA A 337 20.65 -5.23 -1.61
C ALA A 337 19.64 -5.69 -2.66
N PHE A 338 19.39 -4.90 -3.72
CA PHE A 338 18.48 -5.29 -4.80
C PHE A 338 19.06 -6.40 -5.67
N ALA A 339 20.38 -6.44 -5.90
CA ALA A 339 21.01 -7.56 -6.59
C ALA A 339 20.84 -8.88 -5.83
N ARG A 340 20.96 -8.86 -4.49
CA ARG A 340 20.69 -10.05 -3.64
C ARG A 340 19.26 -10.55 -3.78
N ILE A 341 18.27 -9.66 -3.86
CA ILE A 341 16.89 -10.06 -4.15
C ILE A 341 16.80 -10.76 -5.50
N LEU A 342 17.48 -10.26 -6.54
CA LEU A 342 17.43 -10.86 -7.87
C LEU A 342 18.19 -12.19 -7.97
N GLU A 343 19.16 -12.44 -7.09
CA GLU A 343 19.79 -13.76 -6.95
C GLU A 343 18.81 -14.80 -6.37
N ILE A 344 17.97 -14.40 -5.41
CA ILE A 344 16.98 -15.25 -4.74
C ILE A 344 15.72 -15.42 -5.62
N GLU A 345 15.19 -14.30 -6.11
CA GLU A 345 14.00 -14.19 -6.93
C GLU A 345 14.31 -13.45 -8.23
N PRO A 346 14.82 -14.14 -9.26
CA PRO A 346 15.16 -13.52 -10.53
C PRO A 346 13.98 -12.82 -11.21
N ALA A 347 12.73 -13.14 -10.90
CA ALA A 347 11.56 -12.49 -11.49
C ALA A 347 11.11 -11.20 -10.78
N HIS A 348 11.80 -10.77 -9.70
CA HIS A 348 11.35 -9.66 -8.86
C HIS A 348 11.51 -8.29 -9.55
N HIS A 349 10.49 -7.86 -10.29
CA HIS A 349 10.53 -6.66 -11.11
C HIS A 349 10.77 -5.35 -10.33
N GLN A 350 10.26 -5.22 -9.09
CA GLN A 350 10.55 -4.01 -8.29
C GLN A 350 12.03 -3.90 -7.91
N ALA A 351 12.71 -5.01 -7.60
CA ALA A 351 14.12 -5.04 -7.30
C ALA A 351 14.95 -4.68 -8.54
N ARG A 352 14.55 -5.16 -9.73
CA ARG A 352 15.18 -4.73 -11.00
C ARG A 352 15.09 -3.22 -11.21
N TYR A 353 13.89 -2.66 -11.03
CA TYR A 353 13.67 -1.22 -11.17
C TYR A 353 14.57 -0.43 -10.22
N TYR A 354 14.57 -0.78 -8.92
CA TYR A 354 15.37 -0.06 -7.93
C TYR A 354 16.88 -0.29 -8.10
N LEU A 355 17.32 -1.46 -8.58
CA LEU A 355 18.70 -1.71 -8.99
C LEU A 355 19.10 -0.77 -10.14
N GLY A 356 18.26 -0.65 -11.17
CA GLY A 356 18.46 0.29 -12.27
C GLY A 356 18.60 1.73 -11.79
N SER A 357 17.71 2.17 -10.88
CA SER A 357 17.78 3.51 -10.29
C SER A 357 19.08 3.73 -9.49
N ALA A 358 19.51 2.74 -8.70
CA ALA A 358 20.76 2.83 -7.94
C ALA A 358 21.99 2.91 -8.87
N LEU A 359 22.01 2.13 -9.95
CA LEU A 359 23.09 2.14 -10.95
C LEU A 359 23.13 3.44 -11.75
N GLU A 360 21.97 4.01 -12.08
CA GLU A 360 21.86 5.32 -12.74
C GLU A 360 22.50 6.43 -11.90
N GLN A 361 22.22 6.47 -10.59
CA GLN A 361 22.82 7.45 -9.67
C GLN A 361 24.34 7.27 -9.54
N GLN A 362 24.84 6.03 -9.67
CA GLN A 362 26.27 5.73 -9.74
C GLN A 362 26.91 6.06 -11.09
N GLN A 363 26.13 6.54 -12.07
CA GLN A 363 26.56 6.77 -13.46
C GLN A 363 27.03 5.50 -14.19
N ARG A 364 26.61 4.32 -13.72
CA ARG A 364 26.84 3.02 -14.36
C ARG A 364 25.74 2.77 -15.39
N TYR A 365 25.73 3.61 -16.42
CA TYR A 365 24.60 3.75 -17.34
C TYR A 365 24.30 2.47 -18.12
N GLU A 366 25.30 1.74 -18.56
CA GLU A 366 25.12 0.49 -19.31
C GLU A 366 24.44 -0.58 -18.46
N GLU A 367 24.85 -0.75 -17.20
CA GLU A 367 24.24 -1.71 -16.28
C GLU A 367 22.83 -1.27 -15.86
N ALA A 368 22.61 0.04 -15.70
CA ALA A 368 21.28 0.58 -15.44
C ALA A 368 20.33 0.29 -16.60
N VAL A 369 20.80 0.41 -17.85
CA VAL A 369 20.02 0.03 -19.05
C VAL A 369 19.64 -1.44 -19.00
N GLU A 370 20.57 -2.34 -18.68
CA GLU A 370 20.26 -3.78 -18.55
C GLU A 370 19.19 -4.05 -17.49
N ALA A 371 19.29 -3.41 -16.33
CA ALA A 371 18.35 -3.58 -15.23
C ALA A 371 16.94 -3.07 -15.58
N PHE A 372 16.82 -1.86 -16.15
CA PHE A 372 15.54 -1.30 -16.54
C PHE A 372 14.90 -2.00 -17.74
N ALA A 373 15.69 -2.41 -18.74
CA ALA A 373 15.19 -3.15 -19.90
C ALA A 373 14.64 -4.54 -19.55
N ALA A 374 15.05 -5.09 -18.40
CA ALA A 374 14.54 -6.35 -17.88
C ALA A 374 13.25 -6.19 -17.03
N VAL A 375 12.68 -4.98 -16.90
CA VAL A 375 11.38 -4.75 -16.26
C VAL A 375 10.26 -5.15 -17.25
N PRO A 376 9.37 -6.11 -16.88
CA PRO A 376 8.33 -6.59 -17.81
C PRO A 376 7.22 -5.57 -18.08
N SER A 377 6.66 -5.60 -19.30
CA SER A 377 5.71 -4.60 -19.80
C SER A 377 4.34 -4.59 -19.13
N GLU A 378 3.96 -5.69 -18.51
CA GLU A 378 2.73 -5.85 -17.74
C GLU A 378 2.81 -5.25 -16.33
N THR A 379 4.01 -4.84 -15.88
CA THR A 379 4.21 -4.38 -14.51
C THR A 379 3.87 -2.89 -14.36
N PRO A 380 3.37 -2.46 -13.18
CA PRO A 380 3.09 -1.05 -12.93
C PRO A 380 4.29 -0.10 -13.01
N LEU A 381 5.53 -0.64 -13.00
CA LEU A 381 6.78 0.14 -13.05
C LEU A 381 7.38 0.22 -14.46
N TYR A 382 6.74 -0.39 -15.46
CA TYR A 382 7.29 -0.46 -16.81
C TYR A 382 7.39 0.93 -17.46
N SER A 383 6.35 1.75 -17.32
CA SER A 383 6.35 3.11 -17.87
C SER A 383 7.46 3.96 -17.29
N GLU A 384 7.68 3.86 -15.99
CA GLU A 384 8.75 4.53 -15.27
C GLU A 384 10.13 4.01 -15.73
N ALA A 385 10.29 2.70 -15.86
CA ALA A 385 11.53 2.10 -16.38
C ALA A 385 11.86 2.59 -17.80
N LEU A 386 10.86 2.74 -18.68
CA LEU A 386 11.04 3.28 -20.02
C LEU A 386 11.49 4.75 -20.03
N ILE A 387 10.99 5.57 -19.10
CA ILE A 387 11.43 6.96 -18.96
C ILE A 387 12.91 7.00 -18.57
N HIS A 388 13.31 6.19 -17.58
CA HIS A 388 14.72 6.07 -17.19
C HIS A 388 15.59 5.56 -18.35
N LEU A 389 15.15 4.54 -19.09
CA LEU A 389 15.86 4.05 -20.28
C LEU A 389 16.03 5.14 -21.34
N GLY A 390 14.99 5.94 -21.59
CA GLY A 390 15.07 7.02 -22.56
C GLY A 390 16.18 8.01 -22.19
N TYR A 391 16.26 8.36 -20.90
CA TYR A 391 17.27 9.28 -20.38
C TYR A 391 18.67 8.66 -20.47
N LEU A 392 18.81 7.40 -20.08
CA LEU A 392 20.08 6.67 -20.16
C LEU A 392 20.59 6.59 -21.60
N TYR A 393 19.72 6.31 -22.57
CA TYR A 393 20.11 6.31 -23.97
C TYR A 393 20.56 7.69 -24.46
N GLN A 394 19.93 8.79 -24.02
CA GLN A 394 20.43 10.14 -24.32
C GLN A 394 21.82 10.37 -23.71
N ARG A 395 22.04 9.95 -22.46
CA ARG A 395 23.35 10.08 -21.78
C ARG A 395 24.45 9.27 -22.47
N LEU A 396 24.10 8.14 -23.08
CA LEU A 396 25.00 7.29 -23.86
C LEU A 396 25.16 7.76 -25.32
N GLY A 397 24.45 8.81 -25.76
CA GLY A 397 24.44 9.28 -27.14
C GLY A 397 23.68 8.36 -28.12
N GLU A 398 22.91 7.41 -27.61
CA GLU A 398 22.11 6.45 -28.37
C GLU A 398 20.70 7.00 -28.69
N GLU A 399 20.62 8.24 -29.18
CA GLU A 399 19.36 8.95 -29.33
C GLU A 399 18.34 8.27 -30.26
N ALA A 400 18.82 7.56 -31.29
CA ALA A 400 17.96 6.79 -32.18
C ALA A 400 17.23 5.66 -31.42
N ARG A 401 17.93 4.99 -30.49
CA ARG A 401 17.34 3.94 -29.66
C ARG A 401 16.31 4.49 -28.70
N ALA A 402 16.58 5.63 -28.06
CA ALA A 402 15.60 6.31 -27.20
C ALA A 402 14.29 6.60 -27.96
N ARG A 403 14.41 7.09 -29.20
CA ARG A 403 13.27 7.43 -30.06
C ARG A 403 12.49 6.20 -30.49
N ASP A 404 13.17 5.16 -30.97
CA ASP A 404 12.51 3.94 -31.46
C ASP A 404 11.82 3.19 -30.32
N MET A 405 12.46 3.11 -29.15
CA MET A 405 11.86 2.54 -27.94
C MET A 405 10.60 3.31 -27.53
N MET A 406 10.64 4.64 -27.52
CA MET A 406 9.47 5.43 -27.12
C MET A 406 8.32 5.33 -28.15
N ARG A 407 8.64 5.18 -29.43
CA ARG A 407 7.63 4.90 -30.48
C ARG A 407 6.99 3.53 -30.30
N GLU A 408 7.77 2.51 -29.94
CA GLU A 408 7.25 1.17 -29.63
C GLU A 408 6.34 1.20 -28.39
N ALA A 409 6.79 1.86 -27.32
CA ALA A 409 5.99 2.05 -26.11
C ALA A 409 4.65 2.75 -26.42
N LEU A 410 4.70 3.81 -27.22
CA LEU A 410 3.51 4.53 -27.65
C LEU A 410 2.60 3.70 -28.57
N ALA A 411 3.16 2.84 -29.41
CA ALA A 411 2.37 1.93 -30.24
C ALA A 411 1.65 0.86 -29.40
N SER A 412 2.26 0.42 -28.29
CA SER A 412 1.67 -0.56 -27.37
C SER A 412 0.59 0.05 -26.46
N ASP A 413 0.79 1.27 -25.97
CA ASP A 413 -0.20 2.01 -25.18
C ASP A 413 -0.36 3.44 -25.70
N PRO A 414 -1.17 3.64 -26.77
CA PRO A 414 -1.37 4.96 -27.37
C PRO A 414 -2.05 5.97 -26.44
N ALA A 415 -2.73 5.49 -25.39
CA ALA A 415 -3.49 6.34 -24.47
C ALA A 415 -2.60 6.99 -23.38
N ARG A 416 -1.36 6.50 -23.22
CA ARG A 416 -0.43 6.97 -22.19
C ARG A 416 0.21 8.31 -22.54
N LEU A 417 -0.27 9.38 -21.91
CA LEU A 417 0.16 10.76 -22.20
C LEU A 417 1.66 11.00 -21.95
N GLU A 418 2.24 10.29 -20.98
CA GLU A 418 3.65 10.42 -20.63
C GLU A 418 4.56 10.02 -21.81
N TYR A 419 4.18 9.01 -22.60
CA TYR A 419 4.96 8.59 -23.76
C TYR A 419 4.95 9.64 -24.88
N HIS A 420 3.82 10.31 -25.08
CA HIS A 420 3.73 11.43 -26.02
C HIS A 420 4.60 12.61 -25.59
N LEU A 421 4.53 13.00 -24.31
CA LEU A 421 5.35 14.07 -23.75
C LEU A 421 6.84 13.75 -23.92
N TYR A 422 7.25 12.53 -23.59
CA TYR A 422 8.64 12.11 -23.70
C TYR A 422 9.12 12.06 -25.16
N LEU A 423 8.34 11.46 -26.06
CA LEU A 423 8.67 11.41 -27.48
C LEU A 423 8.75 12.83 -28.08
N SER A 424 7.84 13.73 -27.71
CA SER A 424 7.89 15.13 -28.14
C SER A 424 9.17 15.83 -27.68
N ALA A 425 9.66 15.51 -26.48
CA ALA A 425 10.90 16.06 -25.96
C ALA A 425 12.13 15.55 -26.73
N LEU A 426 12.18 14.24 -27.01
CA LEU A 426 13.26 13.64 -27.80
C LEU A 426 13.34 14.24 -29.22
N LEU A 427 12.18 14.47 -29.87
CA LEU A 427 12.12 15.06 -31.21
C LEU A 427 12.56 16.53 -31.20
N ASP A 428 12.12 17.30 -30.20
CA ASP A 428 12.49 18.71 -30.01
C ASP A 428 14.00 18.92 -29.82
N GLU A 429 14.65 18.07 -29.02
CA GLU A 429 16.11 18.09 -28.82
C GLU A 429 16.88 17.80 -30.12
N GLN A 430 16.32 16.94 -30.98
CA GLN A 430 16.88 16.60 -32.29
C GLN A 430 16.60 17.66 -33.36
N GLY A 431 15.87 18.71 -33.01
CA GLY A 431 15.48 19.79 -33.92
C GLY A 431 14.26 19.46 -34.78
N ASP A 432 13.62 18.30 -34.63
CA ASP A 432 12.37 17.95 -35.29
C ASP A 432 11.17 18.52 -34.51
N VAL A 433 11.09 19.85 -34.48
CA VAL A 433 10.07 20.59 -33.72
C VAL A 433 8.67 20.37 -34.30
N GLU A 434 8.56 20.25 -35.63
CA GLU A 434 7.32 19.90 -36.31
C GLU A 434 6.83 18.50 -35.92
N GLY A 435 7.69 17.48 -35.94
CA GLY A 435 7.33 16.14 -35.51
C GLY A 435 6.92 16.10 -34.04
N ALA A 436 7.58 16.86 -33.17
CA ALA A 436 7.19 17.01 -31.77
C ALA A 436 5.77 17.59 -31.61
N LEU A 437 5.42 18.60 -32.42
CA LEU A 437 4.07 19.18 -32.44
C LEU A 437 3.00 18.20 -32.94
N GLU A 438 3.32 17.34 -33.92
CA GLU A 438 2.42 16.30 -34.39
C GLU A 438 2.11 15.27 -33.29
N VAL A 439 3.13 14.82 -32.55
CA VAL A 439 2.95 13.91 -31.40
C VAL A 439 2.06 14.55 -30.33
N LEU A 440 2.30 15.82 -29.98
CA LEU A 440 1.47 16.52 -28.99
C LEU A 440 0.03 16.75 -29.49
N ALA A 441 -0.19 16.89 -30.80
CA ALA A 441 -1.52 17.03 -31.37
C ALA A 441 -2.34 15.75 -31.22
N GLU A 442 -1.72 14.57 -31.33
CA GLU A 442 -2.36 13.29 -31.03
C GLU A 442 -2.65 13.15 -29.54
N ALA A 443 -1.67 13.45 -28.68
CA ALA A 443 -1.85 13.44 -27.22
C ALA A 443 -3.00 14.35 -26.76
N ARG A 444 -3.14 15.51 -27.40
CA ARG A 444 -4.20 16.49 -27.11
C ARG A 444 -5.60 15.95 -27.40
N ARG A 445 -5.77 15.00 -28.33
CA ARG A 445 -7.07 14.36 -28.59
C ARG A 445 -7.50 13.45 -27.45
N LEU A 446 -6.54 12.89 -26.71
CA LEU A 446 -6.77 11.99 -25.58
C LEU A 446 -7.16 12.78 -24.32
N ASP A 447 -6.44 13.87 -24.05
CA ASP A 447 -6.75 14.78 -22.94
C ASP A 447 -6.70 16.27 -23.39
N PRO A 448 -7.85 16.80 -23.83
CA PRO A 448 -8.00 18.20 -24.21
C PRO A 448 -7.98 19.19 -23.05
N GLN A 449 -7.71 18.79 -21.80
CA GLN A 449 -7.55 19.74 -20.69
C GLN A 449 -6.19 19.62 -20.01
N ASN A 450 -5.31 18.75 -20.49
CA ASN A 450 -3.98 18.60 -19.95
C ASN A 450 -3.14 19.89 -20.13
N THR A 451 -2.82 20.56 -19.03
CA THR A 451 -2.05 21.80 -19.07
C THR A 451 -0.58 21.57 -19.44
N ASN A 452 -0.01 20.40 -19.13
CA ASN A 452 1.39 20.09 -19.47
C ASN A 452 1.56 19.95 -20.99
N LEU A 453 0.60 19.30 -21.66
CA LEU A 453 0.58 19.20 -23.14
C LEU A 453 0.47 20.58 -23.79
N LEU A 454 -0.43 21.44 -23.27
CA LEU A 454 -0.61 22.79 -23.79
C LEU A 454 0.63 23.65 -23.58
N TYR A 455 1.23 23.58 -22.39
CA TYR A 455 2.44 24.32 -22.09
C TYR A 455 3.57 23.91 -23.04
N ARG A 456 3.83 22.59 -23.18
CA ARG A 456 4.87 22.09 -24.08
C ARG A 456 4.61 22.49 -25.53
N LYS A 457 3.36 22.38 -26.00
CA LYS A 457 2.96 22.81 -27.35
C LYS A 457 3.25 24.30 -27.57
N GLY A 458 2.89 25.17 -26.61
CA GLY A 458 3.13 26.60 -26.71
C GLY A 458 4.62 26.96 -26.77
N ILE A 459 5.47 26.27 -26.00
CA ILE A 459 6.94 26.43 -26.09
C ILE A 459 7.45 26.07 -27.49
N LEU A 460 7.03 24.92 -28.04
CA LEU A 460 7.46 24.47 -29.38
C LEU A 460 6.97 25.41 -30.49
N GLN A 461 5.75 25.94 -30.38
CA GLN A 461 5.23 26.96 -31.31
C GLN A 461 6.08 28.24 -31.27
N GLY A 462 6.52 28.68 -30.08
CA GLY A 462 7.44 29.80 -29.94
C GLY A 462 8.80 29.55 -30.57
N LYS A 463 9.34 28.33 -30.44
CA LYS A 463 10.59 27.92 -31.11
C LYS A 463 10.50 27.97 -32.64
N LEU A 464 9.32 27.79 -33.21
CA LEU A 464 9.02 27.98 -34.63
C LEU A 464 8.62 29.42 -35.00
N GLU A 465 8.77 30.36 -34.08
CA GLU A 465 8.37 31.77 -34.22
C GLU A 465 6.87 31.97 -34.53
N ARG A 466 6.03 30.98 -34.19
CA ARG A 466 4.56 31.04 -34.31
C ARG A 466 3.96 31.66 -33.06
N TRP A 467 4.32 32.91 -32.80
CA TRP A 467 4.04 33.59 -31.54
C TRP A 467 2.56 33.76 -31.23
N ASP A 468 1.73 34.09 -32.23
CA ASP A 468 0.29 34.21 -32.07
C ASP A 468 -0.33 32.87 -31.62
N ASP A 469 0.10 31.76 -32.23
CA ASP A 469 -0.36 30.41 -31.86
C ASP A 469 0.11 30.02 -30.45
N ALA A 470 1.33 30.38 -30.08
CA ALA A 470 1.90 30.11 -28.76
C ALA A 470 1.15 30.87 -27.66
N VAL A 471 0.91 32.17 -27.84
CA VAL A 471 0.14 33.00 -26.89
C VAL A 471 -1.29 32.48 -26.78
N GLN A 472 -1.93 32.12 -27.89
CA GLN A 472 -3.27 31.54 -27.87
C GLN A 472 -3.31 30.21 -27.09
N THR A 473 -2.35 29.33 -27.32
CA THR A 473 -2.23 28.04 -26.61
C THR A 473 -1.99 28.25 -25.10
N MET A 474 -1.18 29.24 -24.73
CA MET A 474 -0.95 29.60 -23.32
C MET A 474 -2.19 30.22 -22.67
N ARG A 475 -3.00 31.00 -23.41
CA ARG A 475 -4.28 31.50 -22.92
C ARG A 475 -5.29 30.38 -22.69
N GLU A 476 -5.39 29.42 -23.62
CA GLU A 476 -6.22 28.21 -23.43
C GLU A 476 -5.81 27.44 -22.17
N LEU A 477 -4.50 27.34 -21.91
CA LEU A 477 -3.99 26.75 -20.67
C LEU A 477 -4.46 27.53 -19.43
N LEU A 478 -4.38 28.87 -19.47
CA LEU A 478 -4.79 29.73 -18.36
C LEU A 478 -6.31 29.76 -18.13
N GLU A 479 -7.13 29.44 -19.13
CA GLU A 479 -8.56 29.21 -18.94
C GLU A 479 -8.83 27.96 -18.09
N ILE A 480 -8.00 26.93 -18.23
CA ILE A 480 -8.10 25.67 -17.45
C ILE A 480 -7.46 25.84 -16.07
N ASN A 481 -6.25 26.42 -16.02
CA ASN A 481 -5.51 26.68 -14.80
C ASN A 481 -5.05 28.15 -14.75
N PRO A 482 -5.87 29.05 -14.17
CA PRO A 482 -5.53 30.47 -14.06
C PRO A 482 -4.31 30.78 -13.17
N GLU A 483 -3.82 29.81 -12.42
CA GLU A 483 -2.69 29.92 -11.48
C GLU A 483 -1.42 29.21 -12.01
N HIS A 484 -1.36 28.92 -13.31
CA HIS A 484 -0.17 28.35 -13.92
C HIS A 484 0.93 29.40 -14.11
N ALA A 485 1.84 29.51 -13.13
CA ALA A 485 2.88 30.53 -13.08
C ALA A 485 3.74 30.59 -14.37
N ASP A 486 4.15 29.45 -14.91
CA ASP A 486 5.04 29.42 -16.08
C ASP A 486 4.36 29.91 -17.37
N ALA A 487 3.04 29.70 -17.52
CA ALA A 487 2.29 30.16 -18.69
C ALA A 487 2.04 31.67 -18.63
N LEU A 488 1.74 32.21 -17.43
CA LEU A 488 1.68 33.66 -17.18
C LEU A 488 3.03 34.32 -17.50
N ASN A 489 4.12 33.76 -16.98
CA ASN A 489 5.47 34.26 -17.23
C ASN A 489 5.82 34.21 -18.73
N TYR A 490 5.47 33.14 -19.43
CA TYR A 490 5.75 32.99 -20.86
C TYR A 490 5.11 34.11 -21.70
N ILE A 491 3.81 34.39 -21.48
CA ILE A 491 3.11 35.47 -22.19
C ILE A 491 3.73 36.83 -21.82
N ALA A 492 3.95 37.07 -20.53
CA ALA A 492 4.51 38.34 -20.04
C ALA A 492 5.89 38.64 -20.63
N TYR A 493 6.78 37.64 -20.63
CA TYR A 493 8.10 37.75 -21.22
C TYR A 493 8.02 38.08 -22.71
N HIS A 494 7.19 37.36 -23.47
CA HIS A 494 7.03 37.63 -24.90
C HIS A 494 6.49 39.04 -25.17
N TYR A 495 5.52 39.51 -24.38
CA TYR A 495 4.97 40.87 -24.48
C TYR A 495 6.00 41.95 -24.17
N ALA A 496 6.86 41.73 -23.18
CA ALA A 496 8.00 42.59 -22.90
C ALA A 496 8.96 42.65 -24.09
N GLU A 497 9.37 41.50 -24.62
CA GLU A 497 10.31 41.39 -25.75
C GLU A 497 9.84 42.16 -26.99
N VAL A 498 8.54 42.10 -27.31
CA VAL A 498 7.98 42.82 -28.46
C VAL A 498 7.52 44.25 -28.14
N GLY A 499 7.63 44.68 -26.88
CA GLY A 499 7.26 46.02 -26.42
C GLY A 499 5.75 46.31 -26.54
N ARG A 500 4.89 45.30 -26.38
CA ARG A 500 3.42 45.44 -26.49
C ARG A 500 2.73 44.95 -25.23
N HIS A 501 1.53 45.44 -24.96
CA HIS A 501 0.70 44.98 -23.83
C HIS A 501 1.43 45.02 -22.47
N LEU A 502 2.31 46.01 -22.25
CA LEU A 502 3.23 46.04 -21.10
C LEU A 502 2.53 46.11 -19.73
N ASP A 503 1.34 46.71 -19.65
CA ASP A 503 0.53 46.69 -18.43
C ASP A 503 0.01 45.28 -18.11
N GLU A 504 -0.55 44.59 -19.12
CA GLU A 504 -1.01 43.21 -19.00
C GLU A 504 0.16 42.27 -18.68
N ALA A 505 1.31 42.48 -19.33
CA ALA A 505 2.53 41.73 -19.08
C ALA A 505 3.01 41.89 -17.62
N LEU A 506 2.93 43.09 -17.06
CA LEU A 506 3.35 43.34 -15.69
C LEU A 506 2.42 42.62 -14.69
N ASP A 507 1.10 42.72 -14.89
CA ASP A 507 0.11 42.03 -14.06
C ASP A 507 0.33 40.52 -14.09
N MET A 508 0.57 39.94 -15.27
CA MET A 508 0.84 38.51 -15.44
C MET A 508 2.16 38.10 -14.78
N ALA A 509 3.25 38.85 -14.99
CA ALA A 509 4.56 38.54 -14.41
C ALA A 509 4.54 38.64 -12.87
N LEU A 510 3.90 39.66 -12.31
CA LEU A 510 3.76 39.79 -10.85
C LEU A 510 2.90 38.68 -10.27
N LYS A 511 1.81 38.29 -10.94
CA LYS A 511 0.99 37.14 -10.53
C LYS A 511 1.80 35.84 -10.59
N ALA A 512 2.56 35.62 -11.66
CA ALA A 512 3.44 34.46 -11.79
C ALA A 512 4.46 34.39 -10.64
N LEU A 513 5.08 35.53 -10.30
CA LEU A 513 6.08 35.61 -9.23
C LEU A 513 5.48 35.34 -7.85
N ALA A 514 4.25 35.80 -7.62
CA ALA A 514 3.53 35.52 -6.37
C ALA A 514 3.18 34.03 -6.21
N LEU A 515 2.92 33.33 -7.31
CA LEU A 515 2.63 31.89 -7.34
C LEU A 515 3.88 31.03 -7.24
N LYS A 516 4.96 31.42 -7.93
CA LYS A 516 6.26 30.72 -7.96
C LYS A 516 7.38 31.74 -7.83
N ALA A 517 7.98 31.80 -6.64
CA ALA A 517 9.15 32.64 -6.39
C ALA A 517 10.39 32.01 -7.04
N ALA A 518 10.69 32.39 -8.28
CA ALA A 518 11.83 31.89 -9.04
C ALA A 518 12.57 33.02 -9.76
N GLY A 519 13.91 32.94 -9.81
CA GLY A 519 14.77 33.97 -10.39
C GLY A 519 14.48 34.34 -11.84
N TYR A 520 14.07 33.38 -12.68
CA TYR A 520 13.71 33.68 -14.09
C TYR A 520 12.39 34.44 -14.21
N ILE A 521 11.47 34.29 -13.25
CA ILE A 521 10.22 35.08 -13.22
C ILE A 521 10.52 36.47 -12.66
N GLN A 522 11.42 36.57 -11.68
CA GLN A 522 11.93 37.87 -11.21
C GLN A 522 12.59 38.65 -12.35
N ASP A 523 13.37 37.96 -13.20
CA ASP A 523 13.97 38.56 -14.39
C ASP A 523 12.90 39.11 -15.33
N THR A 524 11.88 38.32 -15.68
CA THR A 524 10.75 38.78 -16.50
C THR A 524 10.06 40.02 -15.92
N VAL A 525 9.78 40.05 -14.61
CA VAL A 525 9.18 41.25 -13.97
C VAL A 525 10.09 42.46 -14.15
N GLY A 526 11.38 42.31 -13.88
CA GLY A 526 12.36 43.37 -14.06
C GLY A 526 12.46 43.84 -15.52
N TRP A 527 12.41 42.91 -16.47
CA TRP A 527 12.42 43.20 -17.89
C TRP A 527 11.17 43.95 -18.36
N VAL A 528 9.99 43.57 -17.86
CA VAL A 528 8.74 44.31 -18.13
C VAL A 528 8.83 45.76 -17.62
N TYR A 529 9.33 45.97 -16.40
CA TYR A 529 9.55 47.32 -15.86
C TYR A 529 10.54 48.12 -16.72
N PHE A 530 11.63 47.48 -17.15
CA PHE A 530 12.61 48.11 -18.04
C PHE A 530 11.98 48.56 -19.35
N MET A 531 11.15 47.71 -19.98
CA MET A 531 10.44 48.03 -21.22
C MET A 531 9.38 49.12 -21.06
N ARG A 532 8.85 49.32 -19.83
CA ARG A 532 7.97 50.44 -19.47
C ARG A 532 8.73 51.75 -19.20
N GLY A 533 10.05 51.71 -19.07
CA GLY A 533 10.89 52.84 -18.70
C GLY A 533 10.97 53.11 -17.19
N GLU A 534 10.52 52.16 -16.37
CA GLU A 534 10.53 52.22 -14.90
C GLU A 534 11.83 51.55 -14.39
N TYR A 535 12.95 52.25 -14.56
CA TYR A 535 14.28 51.65 -14.45
C TYR A 535 14.70 51.34 -13.00
N GLU A 536 14.28 52.13 -12.03
CA GLU A 536 14.58 51.89 -10.61
C GLU A 536 13.90 50.61 -10.10
N GLU A 537 12.62 50.42 -10.45
CA GLU A 537 11.87 49.20 -10.18
C GLU A 537 12.50 48.00 -10.89
N ALA A 538 12.82 48.14 -12.18
CA ALA A 538 13.50 47.11 -12.96
C ALA A 538 14.80 46.64 -12.30
N LEU A 539 15.64 47.58 -11.86
CA LEU A 539 16.90 47.27 -11.18
C LEU A 539 16.68 46.43 -9.91
N ALA A 540 15.67 46.76 -9.11
CA ALA A 540 15.40 46.05 -7.86
C ALA A 540 15.04 44.57 -8.07
N TYR A 541 14.34 44.24 -9.17
CA TYR A 541 14.01 42.86 -9.53
C TYR A 541 15.18 42.15 -10.22
N LEU A 542 15.86 42.81 -11.16
CA LEU A 542 16.99 42.22 -11.90
C LEU A 542 18.19 41.93 -10.98
N GLU A 543 18.45 42.75 -9.96
CA GLU A 543 19.47 42.43 -8.95
C GLU A 543 19.12 41.19 -8.11
N LYS A 544 17.84 40.93 -7.85
CA LYS A 544 17.40 39.71 -7.15
C LYS A 544 17.56 38.50 -8.07
N ALA A 545 17.11 38.62 -9.32
CA ALA A 545 17.25 37.59 -10.33
C ALA A 545 18.73 37.20 -10.53
N ALA A 546 19.63 38.17 -10.65
CA ALA A 546 21.07 37.93 -10.83
C ALA A 546 21.76 37.30 -9.60
N ARG A 547 21.20 37.49 -8.39
CA ARG A 547 21.68 36.80 -7.18
C ARG A 547 21.25 35.33 -7.16
N GLU A 548 20.05 35.03 -7.62
CA GLU A 548 19.52 33.66 -7.70
C GLU A 548 20.10 32.89 -8.89
N LEU A 549 20.34 33.58 -10.02
CA LEU A 549 20.82 33.02 -11.28
C LEU A 549 22.12 33.70 -11.73
N PRO A 550 23.22 33.60 -10.97
CA PRO A 550 24.46 34.32 -11.26
C PRO A 550 25.21 33.81 -12.50
N GLN A 551 24.77 32.69 -13.09
CA GLN A 551 25.38 32.03 -14.25
C GLN A 551 24.42 32.01 -15.45
N ASP A 552 23.40 32.87 -15.43
CA ASP A 552 22.48 33.05 -16.55
C ASP A 552 22.88 34.30 -17.35
N PRO A 553 23.29 34.16 -18.63
CA PRO A 553 23.77 35.29 -19.42
C PRO A 553 22.66 36.29 -19.73
N VAL A 554 21.40 35.85 -19.88
CA VAL A 554 20.26 36.74 -20.20
C VAL A 554 19.96 37.65 -19.02
N VAL A 555 19.91 37.08 -17.81
CA VAL A 555 19.67 37.87 -16.57
C VAL A 555 20.78 38.89 -16.35
N MET A 556 22.04 38.50 -16.58
CA MET A 556 23.18 39.41 -16.44
C MET A 556 23.15 40.52 -17.51
N GLU A 557 22.69 40.21 -18.73
CA GLU A 557 22.53 41.20 -19.79
C GLU A 557 21.42 42.21 -19.47
N HIS A 558 20.24 41.75 -19.06
CA HIS A 558 19.14 42.62 -18.63
C HIS A 558 19.56 43.53 -17.47
N LEU A 559 20.33 43.00 -16.50
CA LEU A 559 20.90 43.80 -15.42
C LEU A 559 21.87 44.88 -15.95
N GLY A 560 22.72 44.54 -16.91
CA GLY A 560 23.61 45.50 -17.56
C GLY A 560 22.82 46.62 -18.26
N ASP A 561 21.76 46.25 -18.98
CA ASP A 561 20.91 47.18 -19.73
C ASP A 561 20.23 48.20 -18.81
N VAL A 562 19.64 47.76 -17.69
CA VAL A 562 19.02 48.69 -16.73
C VAL A 562 20.05 49.58 -16.02
N LEU A 563 21.21 49.04 -15.66
CA LEU A 563 22.28 49.80 -15.02
C LEU A 563 22.81 50.91 -15.94
N HIS A 564 22.95 50.61 -17.23
CA HIS A 564 23.34 51.60 -18.22
C HIS A 564 22.28 52.70 -18.36
N LYS A 565 20.99 52.36 -18.43
CA LYS A 565 19.90 53.36 -18.48
C LYS A 565 19.86 54.28 -17.26
N LEU A 566 20.25 53.78 -16.09
CA LEU A 566 20.38 54.55 -14.85
C LEU A 566 21.70 55.32 -14.73
N GLY A 567 22.59 55.26 -15.73
CA GLY A 567 23.89 55.92 -15.73
C GLY A 567 24.93 55.27 -14.82
N GLN A 568 24.67 54.06 -14.31
CA GLN A 568 25.59 53.29 -13.47
C GLN A 568 26.55 52.47 -14.34
N ASN A 569 27.28 53.16 -15.22
CA ASN A 569 28.07 52.54 -16.29
C ASN A 569 29.15 51.57 -15.81
N ASP A 570 29.81 51.86 -14.67
CA ASP A 570 30.83 50.95 -14.11
C ASP A 570 30.23 49.57 -13.78
N ARG A 571 29.05 49.56 -13.15
CA ARG A 571 28.33 48.32 -12.80
C ARG A 571 27.74 47.64 -14.04
N ALA A 572 27.31 48.41 -15.05
CA ALA A 572 26.85 47.87 -16.33
C ALA A 572 27.99 47.12 -17.05
N VAL A 573 29.21 47.68 -17.06
CA VAL A 573 30.41 47.04 -17.61
C VAL A 573 30.72 45.72 -16.89
N GLU A 574 30.61 45.68 -15.56
CA GLU A 574 30.79 44.43 -14.79
C GLU A 574 29.76 43.37 -15.19
N ALA A 575 28.48 43.75 -15.32
CA ALA A 575 27.42 42.83 -15.71
C ALA A 575 27.65 42.27 -17.12
N TYR A 576 27.95 43.11 -18.11
CA TYR A 576 28.21 42.66 -19.48
C TYR A 576 29.49 41.84 -19.63
N ARG A 577 30.56 42.13 -18.88
CA ARG A 577 31.76 41.28 -18.88
C ARG A 577 31.43 39.89 -18.39
N LYS A 578 30.62 39.80 -17.34
CA LYS A 578 30.18 38.52 -16.80
C LYS A 578 29.31 37.73 -17.79
N VAL A 579 28.53 38.40 -18.63
CA VAL A 579 27.83 37.73 -19.75
C VAL A 579 28.84 37.07 -20.69
N LEU A 580 29.89 37.77 -21.11
CA LEU A 580 30.93 37.24 -21.99
C LEU A 580 31.83 36.18 -21.34
N GLU A 581 31.97 36.19 -20.01
CA GLU A 581 32.62 35.10 -19.26
C GLU A 581 31.78 33.82 -19.27
N ILE A 582 30.45 33.95 -19.30
CA ILE A 582 29.51 32.82 -19.34
C ILE A 582 29.33 32.30 -20.77
N ASP A 583 29.16 33.21 -21.73
CA ASP A 583 28.97 32.93 -23.15
C ASP A 583 29.79 33.91 -23.99
N GLU A 584 30.97 33.45 -24.45
CA GLU A 584 31.86 34.22 -25.31
C GLU A 584 31.23 34.55 -26.69
N THR A 585 30.13 33.87 -27.06
CA THR A 585 29.43 34.04 -28.33
C THR A 585 28.21 34.94 -28.25
N ALA A 586 27.92 35.52 -27.09
CA ALA A 586 26.77 36.40 -26.87
C ALA A 586 26.78 37.60 -27.85
N GLN A 587 25.81 37.63 -28.75
CA GLN A 587 25.73 38.64 -29.81
C GLN A 587 25.31 40.00 -29.23
N GLY A 588 25.91 41.09 -29.72
CA GLY A 588 25.54 42.46 -29.33
C GLY A 588 26.10 42.94 -27.99
N VAL A 589 26.48 42.04 -27.07
CA VAL A 589 27.03 42.42 -25.75
C VAL A 589 28.38 43.13 -25.86
N GLN A 590 29.24 42.69 -26.78
CA GLN A 590 30.52 43.35 -27.04
C GLN A 590 30.33 44.78 -27.56
N GLU A 591 29.31 45.01 -28.41
CA GLU A 591 28.97 46.34 -28.91
C GLU A 591 28.46 47.25 -27.78
N LYS A 592 27.63 46.71 -26.87
CA LYS A 592 27.16 47.43 -25.66
C LYS A 592 28.34 47.84 -24.76
N LEU A 593 29.33 46.96 -24.59
CA LEU A 593 30.55 47.25 -23.83
C LEU A 593 31.42 48.33 -24.47
N ASP A 594 31.55 48.33 -25.79
CA ASP A 594 32.38 49.30 -26.50
C ASP A 594 31.72 50.68 -26.52
N ALA A 595 30.39 50.76 -26.67
CA ALA A 595 29.62 52.01 -26.56
C ALA A 595 29.79 52.68 -25.19
N LEU A 596 29.96 51.90 -24.12
CA LEU A 596 30.18 52.39 -22.76
C LEU A 596 31.59 52.95 -22.52
N LYS A 597 32.59 52.59 -23.33
CA LYS A 597 33.96 53.11 -23.22
C LYS A 597 34.14 54.48 -23.89
N GLU A 598 33.20 54.87 -24.75
CA GLU A 598 33.21 56.13 -25.47
C GLU A 598 32.51 57.29 -24.72
N LEU A 599 31.84 56.98 -23.61
CA LEU A 599 31.19 57.91 -22.67
C LEU A 599 32.16 58.31 -21.53
#